data_AF-A0A800DFA4-F1
#
_entry.id   AF-A0A800DFA4-F1
#
_cell.length_a   1.000
_cell.length_b   1.000
_cell.length_c   1.000
_cell.angle_alpha   90.00
_cell.angle_beta   90.00
_cell.angle_gamma   90.00
#
_symmetry.space_group_name_H-M   'P 1'
#
loop_
_entity.id
_entity.type
_entity.pdbx_description
1 polymer ?
#
loop_
_entity_poly.entity_id
_entity_poly.type
_entity_poly.pdbx_seq_one_letter_code
_entity_poly.pdbx_strand_id
1 'polypeptide(L)'
;MTKAAVLVAGVLLWAGWLGESTCSEGKVVARFGFEASLPLGCFSLDPEAVLQITHEAGRVRQGSGALEFLYTPREGVLPGFILTGLKIPGARSVEFWIRSSHYTGVAVILAEKDGSRYVSYFLLGPGKWQKVALSLDEFLLEEKSQDENWRLDPDQIRAMGILDLVVFKPLREVLKEEATGTRYLGLDEVVFSTKEVPRSFSIRPVEGGKEVVVDCFENGLVQWLPVGLKCPRPEVKWVREGAEGRGALRMDYSLEPKGAVALVKPLEGLPLKGAERVSLRIRVAQPSAILIALEEQDGSNYQYMLKVLPEEGWKKVEAPLVQFKLAKDSTDENSKLDTDQLKLLILLDASAFMGRTGPRTLWVDEVTFLCRSQGKP
;
A
#
# COMPACT_ATOMS: atom_id res chain seq x y z
N MET A 1 -28.10 0.79 49.49
CA MET A 1 -28.84 0.23 48.33
C MET A 1 -29.19 1.36 47.37
N THR A 2 -29.38 1.04 46.09
CA THR A 2 -30.22 1.71 45.05
C THR A 2 -30.08 3.23 44.76
N LYS A 3 -29.94 3.51 43.46
CA LYS A 3 -29.70 4.80 42.77
C LYS A 3 -30.94 5.70 42.61
N ALA A 4 -30.67 6.95 42.16
CA ALA A 4 -31.47 7.79 41.22
C ALA A 4 -32.69 8.57 41.80
N ALA A 5 -33.24 9.63 41.16
CA ALA A 5 -33.06 10.12 39.77
C ALA A 5 -33.41 11.63 39.54
N VAL A 6 -33.10 12.17 38.34
CA VAL A 6 -33.80 13.27 37.58
C VAL A 6 -33.73 14.74 38.07
N LEU A 7 -33.35 15.78 37.29
CA LEU A 7 -32.60 15.80 36.01
C LEU A 7 -31.77 17.09 35.67
N VAL A 8 -32.37 18.21 35.21
CA VAL A 8 -31.76 19.30 34.36
C VAL A 8 -32.54 20.65 34.50
N ALA A 9 -32.12 21.89 34.13
CA ALA A 9 -31.27 22.48 33.07
C ALA A 9 -30.52 23.78 33.55
N GLY A 10 -29.58 24.43 32.84
CA GLY A 10 -28.87 24.14 31.56
C GLY A 10 -28.31 25.42 30.89
N VAL A 11 -27.09 25.38 30.33
CA VAL A 11 -26.45 26.46 29.53
C VAL A 11 -25.61 25.83 28.38
N LEU A 12 -25.41 26.59 27.29
CA LEU A 12 -24.89 26.14 25.99
C LEU A 12 -23.37 25.89 25.92
N LEU A 13 -22.96 25.06 24.96
CA LEU A 13 -21.60 24.89 24.44
C LEU A 13 -21.58 25.18 22.94
N TRP A 14 -20.49 25.78 22.44
CA TRP A 14 -20.17 25.74 21.00
C TRP A 14 -19.45 24.41 20.70
N ALA A 15 -19.96 23.64 19.74
CA ALA A 15 -19.31 22.45 19.23
C ALA A 15 -18.74 22.73 17.83
N GLY A 16 -17.49 22.32 17.58
CA GLY A 16 -16.91 22.33 16.25
C GLY A 16 -17.67 21.40 15.31
N TRP A 17 -17.91 21.85 14.08
CA TRP A 17 -18.74 21.15 13.10
C TRP A 17 -17.99 19.94 12.52
N LEU A 18 -18.24 18.75 13.08
CA LEU A 18 -17.86 17.48 12.43
C LEU A 18 -18.74 17.30 11.19
N GLY A 19 -18.23 17.73 10.04
CA GLY A 19 -18.87 17.49 8.75
C GLY A 19 -18.88 16.00 8.43
N GLU A 20 -20.03 15.36 8.52
CA GLU A 20 -20.25 14.05 7.91
C GLU A 20 -20.09 14.21 6.40
N SER A 21 -18.99 13.68 5.84
CA SER A 21 -18.76 13.64 4.41
C SER A 21 -19.84 12.81 3.72
N THR A 22 -20.86 13.48 3.18
CA THR A 22 -21.92 12.87 2.38
C THR A 22 -21.33 12.37 1.07
N CYS A 23 -20.85 11.12 1.09
CA CYS A 23 -20.41 10.39 -0.10
C CYS A 23 -21.51 10.43 -1.16
N SER A 24 -21.31 11.23 -2.21
CA SER A 24 -22.22 11.28 -3.34
C SER A 24 -22.29 9.90 -4.00
N GLU A 25 -23.47 9.50 -4.46
CA GLU A 25 -23.66 8.25 -5.19
C GLU A 25 -22.99 8.36 -6.56
N GLY A 26 -21.71 8.00 -6.62
CA GLY A 26 -20.94 8.00 -7.85
C GLY A 26 -21.47 6.97 -8.85
N LYS A 27 -21.57 7.39 -10.11
CA LYS A 27 -22.13 6.59 -11.20
C LYS A 27 -21.18 5.44 -11.55
N VAL A 28 -21.73 4.23 -11.68
CA VAL A 28 -21.00 3.10 -12.31
C VAL A 28 -20.78 3.40 -13.79
N VAL A 29 -19.54 3.33 -14.24
CA VAL A 29 -19.11 3.56 -15.63
C VAL A 29 -19.00 2.24 -16.39
N ALA A 30 -18.41 1.22 -15.77
CA ALA A 30 -18.35 -0.15 -16.29
C ALA A 30 -18.38 -1.18 -15.16
N ARG A 31 -18.86 -2.40 -15.44
CA ARG A 31 -18.94 -3.51 -14.48
C ARG A 31 -18.70 -4.86 -15.16
N PHE A 32 -17.91 -5.71 -14.53
CA PHE A 32 -17.63 -7.08 -14.95
C PHE A 32 -17.86 -8.04 -13.78
N GLY A 33 -18.96 -8.79 -13.82
CA GLY A 33 -19.35 -9.78 -12.81
C GLY A 33 -19.18 -11.24 -13.25
N PHE A 34 -18.52 -11.50 -14.39
CA PHE A 34 -18.01 -12.82 -14.79
C PHE A 34 -19.02 -14.00 -14.79
N GLU A 35 -20.31 -13.69 -14.93
CA GLU A 35 -21.43 -14.61 -14.63
C GLU A 35 -21.56 -15.87 -15.50
N ALA A 36 -21.02 -15.88 -16.73
CA ALA A 36 -21.31 -16.95 -17.71
C ALA A 36 -20.21 -17.23 -18.74
N SER A 37 -19.37 -16.24 -19.08
CA SER A 37 -18.28 -16.40 -20.05
C SER A 37 -17.18 -15.37 -19.82
N LEU A 38 -15.97 -15.67 -20.33
CA LEU A 38 -14.87 -14.71 -20.35
C LEU A 38 -15.28 -13.48 -21.18
N PRO A 39 -15.04 -12.25 -20.69
CA PRO A 39 -15.23 -11.04 -21.50
C PRO A 39 -14.39 -11.10 -22.78
N LEU A 40 -14.92 -10.56 -23.88
CA LEU A 40 -14.15 -10.41 -25.12
C LEU A 40 -12.92 -9.54 -24.85
N GLY A 41 -11.73 -10.05 -25.18
CA GLY A 41 -10.46 -9.38 -24.88
C GLY A 41 -9.90 -9.68 -23.48
N CYS A 42 -10.45 -10.66 -22.75
CA CYS A 42 -9.85 -11.28 -21.57
C CYS A 42 -8.86 -12.39 -22.00
N PHE A 43 -7.60 -12.32 -21.59
CA PHE A 43 -6.58 -13.35 -21.90
C PHE A 43 -5.46 -13.41 -20.85
N SER A 44 -4.74 -14.54 -20.78
CA SER A 44 -3.59 -14.70 -19.87
C SER A 44 -2.26 -14.26 -20.51
N LEU A 45 -1.32 -13.84 -19.66
CA LEU A 45 0.08 -13.61 -19.98
C LEU A 45 0.97 -14.85 -19.80
N ASP A 46 0.47 -15.90 -19.14
CA ASP A 46 1.12 -17.21 -19.04
C ASP A 46 0.45 -18.18 -20.03
N PRO A 47 1.14 -18.66 -21.08
CA PRO A 47 0.54 -19.50 -22.13
C PRO A 47 0.19 -20.93 -21.68
N GLU A 48 0.60 -21.36 -20.48
CA GLU A 48 0.24 -22.67 -19.91
C GLU A 48 -0.78 -22.55 -18.76
N ALA A 49 -1.18 -21.34 -18.39
CA ALA A 49 -2.18 -21.11 -17.37
C ALA A 49 -3.61 -21.24 -17.90
N VAL A 50 -4.52 -21.72 -17.05
CA VAL A 50 -5.95 -21.78 -17.33
C VAL A 50 -6.62 -20.52 -16.81
N LEU A 51 -7.17 -19.73 -17.72
CA LEU A 51 -8.03 -18.59 -17.43
C LEU A 51 -9.46 -18.95 -17.84
N GLN A 52 -10.38 -19.01 -16.89
CA GLN A 52 -11.75 -19.50 -17.12
C GLN A 52 -12.77 -18.82 -16.21
N ILE A 53 -14.06 -19.08 -16.44
CA ILE A 53 -15.11 -18.78 -15.47
C ILE A 53 -15.29 -19.98 -14.55
N THR A 54 -15.35 -19.74 -13.25
CA THR A 54 -15.69 -20.77 -12.25
C THR A 54 -17.04 -20.48 -11.62
N HIS A 55 -17.81 -21.55 -11.39
CA HIS A 55 -19.10 -21.55 -10.69
C HIS A 55 -19.02 -22.33 -9.36
N GLU A 56 -17.80 -22.69 -8.91
CA GLU A 56 -17.61 -23.47 -7.68
C GLU A 56 -17.98 -22.65 -6.44
N ALA A 57 -18.80 -23.22 -5.55
CA ALA A 57 -19.24 -22.56 -4.34
C ALA A 57 -18.04 -22.15 -3.45
N GLY A 58 -17.89 -20.84 -3.21
CA GLY A 58 -16.74 -20.25 -2.50
C GLY A 58 -15.59 -19.78 -3.41
N ARG A 59 -15.53 -20.21 -4.68
CA ARG A 59 -14.73 -19.54 -5.73
C ARG A 59 -15.52 -18.48 -6.50
N VAL A 60 -16.83 -18.35 -6.24
CA VAL A 60 -17.64 -17.17 -6.57
C VAL A 60 -17.76 -16.30 -5.31
N ARG A 61 -17.68 -14.97 -5.43
CA ARG A 61 -17.87 -14.03 -4.31
C ARG A 61 -19.22 -13.34 -4.35
N GLN A 62 -19.74 -13.06 -5.54
CA GLN A 62 -21.08 -12.48 -5.77
C GLN A 62 -21.66 -13.05 -7.08
N GLY A 63 -22.97 -12.99 -7.25
CA GLY A 63 -23.61 -13.54 -8.45
C GLY A 63 -23.50 -15.07 -8.52
N SER A 64 -23.16 -15.58 -9.69
CA SER A 64 -23.14 -17.00 -10.05
C SER A 64 -21.84 -17.48 -10.71
N GLY A 65 -20.94 -16.57 -11.10
CA GLY A 65 -19.64 -16.90 -11.69
C GLY A 65 -18.55 -15.90 -11.28
N ALA A 66 -17.29 -16.33 -11.33
CA ALA A 66 -16.13 -15.47 -11.10
C ALA A 66 -15.01 -15.82 -12.09
N LEU A 67 -14.08 -14.88 -12.32
CA LEU A 67 -12.90 -15.12 -13.14
C LEU A 67 -11.86 -15.90 -12.33
N GLU A 68 -11.49 -17.07 -12.82
CA GLU A 68 -10.50 -17.96 -12.22
C GLU A 68 -9.24 -18.04 -13.08
N PHE A 69 -8.08 -17.84 -12.45
CA PHE A 69 -6.76 -17.93 -13.04
C PHE A 69 -5.92 -18.97 -12.29
N LEU A 70 -5.72 -20.13 -12.90
CA LEU A 70 -4.92 -21.25 -12.39
C LEU A 70 -3.60 -21.33 -13.16
N TYR A 71 -2.47 -21.26 -12.46
CA TYR A 71 -1.14 -21.21 -13.08
C TYR A 71 -0.10 -21.92 -12.22
N THR A 72 1.10 -22.16 -12.75
CA THR A 72 2.27 -22.57 -11.96
C THR A 72 3.33 -21.48 -12.09
N PRO A 73 3.92 -20.95 -11.00
CA PRO A 73 4.97 -19.93 -11.11
C PRO A 73 6.18 -20.45 -11.88
N ARG A 74 6.68 -19.68 -12.86
CA ARG A 74 7.84 -20.04 -13.69
C ARG A 74 8.76 -18.85 -13.88
N GLU A 75 10.06 -19.08 -13.90
CA GLU A 75 11.04 -18.02 -14.10
C GLU A 75 10.97 -17.46 -15.53
N GLY A 76 10.99 -16.14 -15.67
CA GLY A 76 10.84 -15.45 -16.96
C GLY A 76 9.40 -15.32 -17.50
N VAL A 77 8.42 -15.98 -16.89
CA VAL A 77 6.98 -15.85 -17.24
C VAL A 77 6.30 -14.93 -16.24
N LEU A 78 5.43 -14.02 -16.70
CA LEU A 78 4.63 -13.16 -15.82
C LEU A 78 3.23 -13.77 -15.62
N PRO A 79 2.92 -14.36 -14.46
CA PRO A 79 1.61 -14.93 -14.19
C PRO A 79 0.60 -13.81 -13.97
N GLY A 80 -0.38 -13.75 -14.86
CA GLY A 80 -1.46 -12.78 -14.80
C GLY A 80 -2.39 -12.87 -15.99
N PHE A 81 -3.33 -11.93 -16.04
CA PHE A 81 -4.28 -11.79 -17.14
C PHE A 81 -4.61 -10.32 -17.37
N ILE A 82 -5.09 -10.03 -18.58
CA ILE A 82 -5.49 -8.68 -19.01
C ILE A 82 -6.96 -8.70 -19.46
N LEU A 83 -7.71 -7.69 -19.03
CA LEU A 83 -9.01 -7.30 -19.54
C LEU A 83 -8.82 -6.13 -20.52
N THR A 84 -8.98 -6.34 -21.82
CA THR A 84 -8.84 -5.29 -22.85
C THR A 84 -10.19 -4.78 -23.36
N GLY A 85 -10.18 -3.76 -24.23
CA GLY A 85 -11.39 -3.18 -24.82
C GLY A 85 -12.15 -2.22 -23.90
N LEU A 86 -11.51 -1.77 -22.80
CA LEU A 86 -12.13 -0.92 -21.80
C LEU A 86 -12.58 0.44 -22.37
N LYS A 87 -13.67 0.94 -21.78
CA LYS A 87 -14.28 2.25 -22.05
C LYS A 87 -14.81 2.78 -20.72
N ILE A 88 -13.95 3.46 -19.97
CA ILE A 88 -14.25 3.92 -18.60
C ILE A 88 -14.16 5.45 -18.43
N PRO A 89 -14.71 6.24 -19.37
CA PRO A 89 -14.52 7.69 -19.37
C PRO A 89 -15.08 8.36 -18.11
N GLY A 90 -14.32 9.30 -17.57
CA GLY A 90 -14.63 10.01 -16.32
C GLY A 90 -14.66 9.15 -15.05
N ALA A 91 -14.18 7.90 -15.08
CA ALA A 91 -14.01 7.09 -13.87
C ALA A 91 -12.99 7.74 -12.92
N ARG A 92 -13.19 7.58 -11.61
CA ARG A 92 -12.30 8.03 -10.53
C ARG A 92 -11.78 6.88 -9.67
N SER A 93 -12.44 5.74 -9.68
CA SER A 93 -12.06 4.56 -8.91
C SER A 93 -12.31 3.27 -9.66
N VAL A 94 -11.59 2.23 -9.24
CA VAL A 94 -11.93 0.84 -9.49
C VAL A 94 -12.10 0.11 -8.16
N GLU A 95 -13.25 -0.54 -7.96
CA GLU A 95 -13.52 -1.45 -6.84
C GLU A 95 -13.63 -2.88 -7.40
N PHE A 96 -13.07 -3.89 -6.72
CA PHE A 96 -13.20 -5.31 -7.10
C PHE A 96 -13.02 -6.24 -5.89
N TRP A 97 -13.34 -7.53 -6.05
CA TRP A 97 -12.97 -8.57 -5.10
C TRP A 97 -11.87 -9.46 -5.68
N ILE A 98 -10.88 -9.81 -4.87
CA ILE A 98 -9.77 -10.69 -5.26
C ILE A 98 -9.47 -11.73 -4.17
N ARG A 99 -8.99 -12.91 -4.57
CA ARG A 99 -8.60 -14.01 -3.67
C ARG A 99 -7.40 -14.75 -4.25
N SER A 100 -6.37 -15.01 -3.44
CA SER A 100 -5.27 -15.92 -3.82
C SER A 100 -5.34 -17.22 -3.03
N SER A 101 -4.73 -18.30 -3.54
CA SER A 101 -4.45 -19.49 -2.73
C SER A 101 -3.23 -19.32 -1.81
N HIS A 102 -2.35 -18.36 -2.10
CA HIS A 102 -1.08 -18.12 -1.40
C HIS A 102 -1.00 -16.70 -0.84
N TYR A 103 0.03 -16.41 -0.04
CA TYR A 103 0.39 -15.03 0.25
C TYR A 103 1.19 -14.50 -0.95
N THR A 104 0.92 -13.27 -1.40
CA THR A 104 1.66 -12.67 -2.51
C THR A 104 1.52 -11.15 -2.57
N GLY A 105 2.34 -10.50 -3.39
CA GLY A 105 2.05 -9.16 -3.91
C GLY A 105 1.23 -9.26 -5.19
N VAL A 106 0.24 -8.40 -5.35
CA VAL A 106 -0.53 -8.22 -6.58
C VAL A 106 -0.22 -6.85 -7.15
N ALA A 107 0.02 -6.77 -8.45
CA ALA A 107 0.00 -5.51 -9.19
C ALA A 107 -1.28 -5.41 -10.03
N VAL A 108 -1.92 -4.25 -9.95
CA VAL A 108 -2.96 -3.80 -10.87
C VAL A 108 -2.30 -2.84 -11.84
N ILE A 109 -2.38 -3.13 -13.13
CA ILE A 109 -1.87 -2.26 -14.19
C ILE A 109 -3.07 -1.69 -14.94
N LEU A 110 -3.04 -0.40 -15.26
CA LEU A 110 -3.95 0.24 -16.20
C LEU A 110 -3.12 0.76 -17.38
N ALA A 111 -3.56 0.45 -18.59
CA ALA A 111 -2.85 0.80 -19.82
C ALA A 111 -3.75 1.61 -20.75
N GLU A 112 -3.16 2.67 -21.32
CA GLU A 112 -3.84 3.67 -22.13
C GLU A 112 -3.80 3.37 -23.64
N LYS A 113 -4.17 4.36 -24.45
CA LYS A 113 -4.35 4.21 -25.90
C LYS A 113 -3.06 4.49 -26.68
N ASP A 114 -2.24 5.39 -26.19
CA ASP A 114 -0.90 5.73 -26.70
C ASP A 114 0.11 4.60 -26.43
N GLY A 115 -0.09 3.86 -25.33
CA GLY A 115 0.78 2.81 -24.83
C GLY A 115 1.27 3.04 -23.39
N SER A 116 0.92 4.18 -22.77
CA SER A 116 1.30 4.49 -21.39
C SER A 116 0.71 3.48 -20.41
N ARG A 117 1.43 3.26 -19.31
CA ARG A 117 1.11 2.26 -18.30
C ARG A 117 1.32 2.81 -16.90
N TYR A 118 0.31 2.60 -16.07
CA TYR A 118 0.31 2.98 -14.66
C TYR A 118 0.04 1.76 -13.79
N VAL A 119 0.68 1.70 -12.62
CA VAL A 119 0.64 0.56 -11.70
C VAL A 119 0.24 0.99 -10.29
N SER A 120 -0.54 0.14 -9.63
CA SER A 120 -0.74 0.16 -8.18
C SER A 120 -0.55 -1.25 -7.64
N TYR A 121 -0.05 -1.40 -6.42
CA TYR A 121 0.28 -2.71 -5.84
C TYR A 121 -0.18 -2.82 -4.39
N PHE A 122 -0.44 -4.06 -3.94
CA PHE A 122 -0.78 -4.38 -2.56
C PHE A 122 -0.43 -5.84 -2.25
N LEU A 123 -0.31 -6.18 -0.97
CA LEU A 123 -0.18 -7.56 -0.51
C LEU A 123 -1.56 -8.19 -0.29
N LEU A 124 -1.69 -9.45 -0.73
CA LEU A 124 -2.91 -10.25 -0.66
C LEU A 124 -2.68 -11.51 0.18
N GLY A 125 -3.57 -11.75 1.14
CA GLY A 125 -3.54 -12.93 1.99
C GLY A 125 -4.17 -14.17 1.35
N PRO A 126 -3.74 -15.39 1.74
CA PRO A 126 -4.27 -16.63 1.21
C PRO A 126 -5.72 -16.90 1.64
N GLY A 127 -6.47 -17.59 0.77
CA GLY A 127 -7.69 -18.31 1.09
C GLY A 127 -8.96 -17.47 1.27
N LYS A 128 -8.87 -16.14 1.40
CA LYS A 128 -10.00 -15.23 1.65
C LYS A 128 -10.23 -14.26 0.50
N TRP A 129 -11.50 -13.93 0.26
CA TRP A 129 -11.89 -12.83 -0.61
C TRP A 129 -11.66 -11.48 0.09
N GLN A 130 -10.78 -10.67 -0.48
CA GLN A 130 -10.50 -9.29 -0.07
C GLN A 130 -11.18 -8.35 -1.05
N LYS A 131 -11.90 -7.33 -0.55
CA LYS A 131 -12.33 -6.22 -1.41
C LYS A 131 -11.16 -5.26 -1.57
N VAL A 132 -10.93 -4.84 -2.80
CA VAL A 132 -9.94 -3.82 -3.17
C VAL A 132 -10.71 -2.61 -3.70
N ALA A 133 -10.26 -1.43 -3.30
CA ALA A 133 -10.74 -0.16 -3.82
C ALA A 133 -9.51 0.72 -4.07
N LEU A 134 -9.34 1.19 -5.31
CA LEU A 134 -8.20 2.00 -5.73
C LEU A 134 -8.73 3.29 -6.37
N SER A 135 -8.21 4.43 -5.92
CA SER A 135 -8.40 5.71 -6.61
C SER A 135 -7.49 5.72 -7.84
N LEU A 136 -7.99 6.18 -8.99
CA LEU A 136 -7.20 6.16 -10.23
C LEU A 136 -6.00 7.13 -10.17
N ASP A 137 -6.11 8.20 -9.38
CA ASP A 137 -5.01 9.15 -9.14
C ASP A 137 -3.97 8.70 -8.09
N GLU A 138 -4.05 7.43 -7.63
CA GLU A 138 -3.00 6.76 -6.84
C GLU A 138 -2.19 5.74 -7.65
N PHE A 139 -2.46 5.58 -8.95
CA PHE A 139 -1.64 4.75 -9.83
C PHE A 139 -0.39 5.54 -10.27
N LEU A 140 0.79 4.91 -10.17
CA LEU A 140 2.08 5.50 -10.53
C LEU A 140 2.48 5.09 -11.95
N LEU A 141 3.06 6.02 -12.74
CA LEU A 141 3.57 5.72 -14.08
C LEU A 141 4.67 4.64 -14.00
N GLU A 142 4.63 3.64 -14.87
CA GLU A 142 5.68 2.62 -14.99
C GLU A 142 7.00 3.29 -15.44
N GLU A 143 8.13 2.95 -14.80
CA GLU A 143 9.48 3.52 -15.02
C GLU A 143 9.88 3.70 -16.51
N LYS A 144 9.40 2.80 -17.37
CA LYS A 144 9.74 2.74 -18.81
C LYS A 144 8.60 3.22 -19.72
N SER A 145 7.56 3.80 -19.14
CA SER A 145 6.46 4.46 -19.84
C SER A 145 6.77 5.93 -20.07
N GLN A 146 6.12 6.53 -21.07
CA GLN A 146 6.06 7.97 -21.27
C GLN A 146 4.59 8.37 -21.39
N ASP A 147 4.29 9.65 -21.14
CA ASP A 147 2.94 10.20 -21.04
C ASP A 147 3.01 11.73 -21.22
N GLU A 148 2.00 12.37 -21.83
CA GLU A 148 2.01 13.83 -22.04
C GLU A 148 1.93 14.67 -20.77
N ASN A 149 1.37 14.16 -19.68
CA ASN A 149 0.99 14.93 -18.49
C ASN A 149 1.40 14.29 -17.14
N TRP A 150 1.90 13.06 -17.17
CA TRP A 150 2.34 12.22 -16.05
C TRP A 150 1.19 11.84 -15.09
N ARG A 151 -0.03 11.64 -15.63
CA ARG A 151 -1.20 11.20 -14.87
C ARG A 151 -2.11 10.32 -15.72
N LEU A 152 -2.63 9.26 -15.10
CA LEU A 152 -3.58 8.32 -15.68
C LEU A 152 -4.86 9.03 -16.15
N ASP A 153 -5.13 9.03 -17.46
CA ASP A 153 -6.31 9.64 -18.09
C ASP A 153 -7.45 8.60 -18.26
N PRO A 154 -8.56 8.68 -17.50
CA PRO A 154 -9.62 7.66 -17.53
C PRO A 154 -10.32 7.49 -18.90
N ASP A 155 -10.27 8.51 -19.74
CA ASP A 155 -10.84 8.51 -21.10
C ASP A 155 -9.95 7.76 -22.12
N GLN A 156 -8.65 7.63 -21.82
CA GLN A 156 -7.65 6.97 -22.65
C GLN A 156 -7.52 5.47 -22.34
N ILE A 157 -7.75 5.04 -21.09
CA ILE A 157 -7.60 3.63 -20.63
C ILE A 157 -8.29 2.62 -21.59
N ARG A 158 -7.52 1.61 -22.03
CA ARG A 158 -7.97 0.50 -22.88
C ARG A 158 -7.86 -0.88 -22.25
N ALA A 159 -7.00 -1.04 -21.24
CA ALA A 159 -6.80 -2.33 -20.61
C ALA A 159 -6.53 -2.24 -19.09
N MET A 160 -6.88 -3.32 -18.39
CA MET A 160 -6.56 -3.55 -16.98
C MET A 160 -5.87 -4.91 -16.85
N GLY A 161 -4.66 -4.94 -16.30
CA GLY A 161 -3.92 -6.15 -15.96
C GLY A 161 -3.99 -6.47 -14.48
N ILE A 162 -4.07 -7.75 -14.13
CA ILE A 162 -3.83 -8.28 -12.78
C ILE A 162 -2.64 -9.23 -12.87
N LEU A 163 -1.55 -8.92 -12.15
CA LEU A 163 -0.33 -9.74 -12.09
C LEU A 163 -0.11 -10.27 -10.67
N ASP A 164 0.29 -11.54 -10.56
CA ASP A 164 0.85 -12.10 -9.34
C ASP A 164 2.37 -11.84 -9.31
N LEU A 165 2.85 -11.12 -8.32
CA LEU A 165 4.25 -10.72 -8.22
C LEU A 165 5.16 -11.84 -7.67
N VAL A 166 4.64 -13.06 -7.47
CA VAL A 166 5.41 -14.23 -7.02
C VAL A 166 6.65 -14.51 -7.88
N VAL A 167 6.66 -14.23 -9.19
CA VAL A 167 7.85 -14.57 -10.01
C VAL A 167 9.06 -13.67 -9.74
N PHE A 168 8.85 -12.46 -9.22
CA PHE A 168 9.93 -11.52 -8.90
C PHE A 168 10.77 -12.04 -7.72
N LYS A 169 11.97 -12.55 -8.02
CA LYS A 169 12.84 -13.21 -7.03
C LYS A 169 13.10 -12.39 -5.75
N PRO A 170 13.40 -11.08 -5.79
CA PRO A 170 13.60 -10.30 -4.56
C PRO A 170 12.35 -10.28 -3.67
N LEU A 171 11.15 -10.22 -4.27
CA LEU A 171 9.90 -10.27 -3.52
C LEU A 171 9.66 -11.65 -2.89
N ARG A 172 10.00 -12.75 -3.58
CA ARG A 172 9.96 -14.11 -2.99
C ARG A 172 10.86 -14.25 -1.78
N GLU A 173 12.08 -13.73 -1.85
CA GLU A 173 13.06 -13.83 -0.77
C GLU A 173 12.64 -13.00 0.45
N VAL A 174 12.00 -11.84 0.23
CA VAL A 174 11.36 -11.02 1.27
C VAL A 174 10.13 -11.72 1.87
N LEU A 175 9.20 -12.21 1.04
CA LEU A 175 7.94 -12.83 1.47
C LEU A 175 8.10 -14.29 1.93
N LYS A 176 9.26 -14.92 1.70
CA LYS A 176 9.54 -16.33 2.02
C LYS A 176 8.54 -17.31 1.42
N GLU A 177 8.03 -16.97 0.24
CA GLU A 177 7.02 -17.74 -0.50
C GLU A 177 7.69 -18.56 -1.60
N GLU A 178 7.45 -19.87 -1.60
CA GLU A 178 7.96 -20.76 -2.64
C GLU A 178 7.18 -20.62 -3.95
N ALA A 179 7.92 -20.64 -5.07
CA ALA A 179 7.40 -20.54 -6.44
C ALA A 179 6.94 -21.91 -6.98
N THR A 180 6.32 -22.73 -6.13
CA THR A 180 6.10 -24.16 -6.37
C THR A 180 4.61 -24.50 -6.40
N GLY A 181 4.25 -25.51 -7.21
CA GLY A 181 2.88 -26.02 -7.34
C GLY A 181 1.90 -25.09 -8.06
N THR A 182 0.66 -25.56 -8.22
CA THR A 182 -0.42 -24.79 -8.85
C THR A 182 -0.92 -23.70 -7.89
N ARG A 183 -0.90 -22.45 -8.35
CA ARG A 183 -1.48 -21.29 -7.69
C ARG A 183 -2.82 -20.91 -8.33
N TYR A 184 -3.61 -20.15 -7.57
CA TYR A 184 -4.93 -19.63 -7.96
C TYR A 184 -4.97 -18.14 -7.66
N LEU A 185 -5.43 -17.34 -8.62
CA LEU A 185 -6.06 -16.05 -8.37
C LEU A 185 -7.52 -16.11 -8.84
N GLY A 186 -8.42 -15.62 -8.01
CA GLY A 186 -9.81 -15.34 -8.38
C GLY A 186 -10.08 -13.85 -8.37
N LEU A 187 -10.82 -13.36 -9.37
CA LEU A 187 -11.27 -11.97 -9.49
C LEU A 187 -12.79 -11.95 -9.71
N ASP A 188 -13.48 -11.07 -9.01
CA ASP A 188 -14.94 -10.94 -9.08
C ASP A 188 -15.38 -9.46 -8.94
N GLU A 189 -16.53 -9.11 -9.50
CA GLU A 189 -17.19 -7.80 -9.37
C GLU A 189 -16.28 -6.59 -9.61
N VAL A 190 -15.60 -6.54 -10.76
CA VAL A 190 -14.81 -5.35 -11.15
C VAL A 190 -15.77 -4.23 -11.54
N VAL A 191 -15.77 -3.13 -10.77
CA VAL A 191 -16.63 -1.96 -10.95
C VAL A 191 -15.75 -0.71 -11.10
N PHE A 192 -15.80 -0.08 -12.27
CA PHE A 192 -15.26 1.26 -12.48
C PHE A 192 -16.35 2.29 -12.23
N SER A 193 -16.07 3.35 -11.47
CA SER A 193 -17.09 4.34 -11.10
C SER A 193 -16.55 5.77 -11.02
N THR A 194 -17.45 6.75 -11.09
CA THR A 194 -17.14 8.16 -10.81
C THR A 194 -17.11 8.47 -9.30
N LYS A 195 -17.33 7.46 -8.44
CA LYS A 195 -17.28 7.59 -6.99
C LYS A 195 -15.83 7.71 -6.56
N GLU A 196 -15.54 8.55 -5.58
CA GLU A 196 -14.24 8.52 -4.92
C GLU A 196 -14.20 7.44 -3.84
N VAL A 197 -13.03 6.84 -3.67
CA VAL A 197 -12.75 5.83 -2.65
C VAL A 197 -11.70 6.40 -1.68
N PRO A 198 -11.61 5.88 -0.44
CA PRO A 198 -10.56 6.30 0.47
C PRO A 198 -9.18 6.05 -0.13
N ARG A 199 -8.23 6.93 0.16
CA ARG A 199 -6.88 6.95 -0.42
C ARG A 199 -5.83 6.62 0.63
N SER A 200 -4.69 6.11 0.18
CA SER A 200 -3.44 6.04 0.94
C SER A 200 -2.57 7.29 0.74
N PHE A 201 -2.49 7.80 -0.50
CA PHE A 201 -1.66 8.92 -0.91
C PHE A 201 -2.46 10.22 -1.04
N SER A 202 -1.84 11.35 -0.70
CA SER A 202 -2.36 12.69 -1.05
C SER A 202 -1.28 13.77 -0.95
N ILE A 203 -1.47 14.88 -1.67
CA ILE A 203 -0.64 16.09 -1.52
C ILE A 203 -1.53 17.19 -0.92
N ARG A 204 -1.19 17.63 0.29
CA ARG A 204 -1.91 18.68 1.04
C ARG A 204 -1.11 19.98 0.92
N PRO A 205 -1.67 21.11 0.45
CA PRO A 205 -0.99 22.40 0.52
C PRO A 205 -0.87 22.85 1.98
N VAL A 206 0.28 23.42 2.34
CA VAL A 206 0.52 24.01 3.68
C VAL A 206 1.22 25.36 3.54
N GLU A 207 1.21 26.17 4.60
CA GLU A 207 1.93 27.44 4.61
C GLU A 207 3.42 27.22 4.26
N GLY A 208 3.90 27.88 3.20
CA GLY A 208 5.28 27.76 2.72
C GLY A 208 5.66 26.39 2.10
N GLY A 209 4.70 25.57 1.66
CA GLY A 209 5.03 24.29 1.02
C GLY A 209 3.86 23.33 0.79
N LYS A 210 4.15 22.04 0.90
CA LYS A 210 3.20 20.93 0.80
C LYS A 210 3.55 19.82 1.79
N GLU A 211 2.54 19.15 2.33
CA GLU A 211 2.70 17.84 2.97
C GLU A 211 2.38 16.77 1.93
N VAL A 212 3.32 15.86 1.69
CA VAL A 212 3.13 14.67 0.86
C VAL A 212 2.81 13.50 1.78
N VAL A 213 1.56 13.06 1.82
CA VAL A 213 1.13 11.87 2.54
C VAL A 213 1.50 10.64 1.71
N VAL A 214 2.43 9.84 2.21
CA VAL A 214 2.91 8.61 1.56
C VAL A 214 1.98 7.44 1.87
N ASP A 215 1.45 7.39 3.09
CA ASP A 215 0.40 6.45 3.46
C ASP A 215 -0.39 6.93 4.69
N CYS A 216 -1.69 7.18 4.52
CA CYS A 216 -2.63 7.32 5.64
C CYS A 216 -3.49 6.08 5.89
N PHE A 217 -3.25 4.97 5.19
CA PHE A 217 -3.88 3.65 5.42
C PHE A 217 -5.43 3.59 5.31
N GLU A 218 -6.11 4.66 4.91
CA GLU A 218 -7.59 4.68 4.87
C GLU A 218 -8.20 3.83 3.74
N ASN A 219 -7.43 3.48 2.70
CA ASN A 219 -7.88 2.60 1.60
C ASN A 219 -8.01 1.11 2.00
N GLY A 220 -7.56 0.71 3.20
CA GLY A 220 -7.67 -0.66 3.69
C GLY A 220 -6.66 -1.66 3.10
N LEU A 221 -5.72 -1.21 2.27
CA LEU A 221 -4.75 -2.05 1.59
C LEU A 221 -3.39 -2.08 2.32
N VAL A 222 -2.64 -3.16 2.13
CA VAL A 222 -1.26 -3.27 2.63
C VAL A 222 -0.29 -3.02 1.48
N GLN A 223 0.19 -1.78 1.36
CA GLN A 223 1.17 -1.36 0.34
C GLN A 223 2.63 -1.34 0.84
N TRP A 224 2.91 -2.04 1.94
CA TRP A 224 4.23 -2.08 2.57
C TRP A 224 4.78 -3.50 2.55
N LEU A 225 6.03 -3.66 2.11
CA LEU A 225 6.70 -4.95 2.02
C LEU A 225 7.33 -5.32 3.38
N PRO A 226 6.97 -6.46 3.99
CA PRO A 226 7.40 -6.81 5.33
C PRO A 226 8.58 -7.78 5.29
N VAL A 227 9.74 -7.34 5.75
CA VAL A 227 11.04 -8.02 5.60
C VAL A 227 11.46 -8.68 6.90
N GLY A 228 11.75 -9.99 6.87
CA GLY A 228 12.27 -10.75 8.03
C GLY A 228 13.73 -11.18 7.86
N LEU A 229 14.69 -10.33 8.24
CA LEU A 229 16.13 -10.62 8.16
C LEU A 229 16.55 -11.55 9.30
N LYS A 230 16.79 -12.84 8.99
CA LYS A 230 17.08 -13.93 9.96
C LYS A 230 15.98 -14.21 11.00
N CYS A 231 14.84 -13.53 10.92
CA CYS A 231 13.62 -13.81 11.69
C CYS A 231 12.60 -14.61 10.84
N PRO A 232 11.54 -15.18 11.46
CA PRO A 232 10.34 -15.64 10.73
C PRO A 232 9.72 -14.53 9.86
N ARG A 233 8.81 -14.88 8.94
CA ARG A 233 8.07 -13.85 8.19
C ARG A 233 7.17 -13.03 9.15
N PRO A 234 7.29 -11.70 9.20
CA PRO A 234 6.26 -10.84 9.80
C PRO A 234 4.86 -11.05 9.18
N GLU A 235 3.83 -11.08 10.02
CA GLU A 235 2.43 -10.98 9.58
C GLU A 235 2.02 -9.51 9.55
N VAL A 236 1.63 -9.01 8.37
CA VAL A 236 1.07 -7.66 8.21
C VAL A 236 -0.38 -7.68 7.79
N LYS A 237 -1.15 -6.75 8.35
CA LYS A 237 -2.58 -6.55 8.06
C LYS A 237 -2.96 -5.10 8.31
N TRP A 238 -3.89 -4.60 7.51
CA TRP A 238 -4.62 -3.38 7.85
C TRP A 238 -5.54 -3.65 9.04
N VAL A 239 -5.65 -2.67 9.95
CA VAL A 239 -6.54 -2.71 11.10
C VAL A 239 -7.19 -1.36 11.36
N ARG A 240 -8.43 -1.37 11.86
CA ARG A 240 -9.08 -0.17 12.40
C ARG A 240 -8.70 0.06 13.87
N GLU A 241 -7.40 0.14 14.13
CA GLU A 241 -6.79 0.39 15.44
C GLU A 241 -5.90 1.67 15.44
N GLY A 242 -5.98 2.47 14.37
CA GLY A 242 -5.20 3.69 14.14
C GLY A 242 -5.39 4.76 15.20
N ALA A 243 -4.59 5.81 15.15
CA ALA A 243 -4.82 6.93 16.04
C ALA A 243 -6.17 7.58 15.68
N GLU A 244 -6.89 8.06 16.70
CA GLU A 244 -8.28 8.56 16.57
C GLU A 244 -9.30 7.50 16.05
N GLY A 245 -8.93 6.20 15.97
CA GLY A 245 -9.83 5.13 15.51
C GLY A 245 -9.90 4.96 13.98
N ARG A 246 -8.93 5.55 13.27
CA ARG A 246 -8.70 5.43 11.82
C ARG A 246 -8.13 4.06 11.43
N GLY A 247 -7.81 3.89 10.15
CA GLY A 247 -6.97 2.81 9.65
C GLY A 247 -5.53 2.91 10.16
N ALA A 248 -4.83 1.78 10.13
CA ALA A 248 -3.41 1.66 10.41
C ALA A 248 -2.88 0.35 9.83
N LEU A 249 -1.56 0.30 9.57
CA LEU A 249 -0.85 -0.94 9.32
C LEU A 249 -0.39 -1.53 10.65
N ARG A 250 -0.73 -2.80 10.90
CA ARG A 250 -0.24 -3.61 12.02
C ARG A 250 0.71 -4.68 11.51
N MET A 251 1.84 -4.83 12.17
CA MET A 251 2.82 -5.90 11.96
C MET A 251 3.03 -6.68 13.25
N ASP A 252 2.72 -7.99 13.24
CA ASP A 252 3.02 -8.94 14.31
C ASP A 252 4.21 -9.82 13.88
N TYR A 253 5.21 -10.01 14.74
CA TYR A 253 6.49 -10.66 14.39
C TYR A 253 7.23 -11.24 15.60
N SER A 254 8.35 -11.94 15.37
CA SER A 254 9.34 -12.30 16.40
C SER A 254 10.71 -11.73 16.00
N LEU A 255 11.48 -11.23 16.96
CA LEU A 255 12.90 -10.90 16.76
C LEU A 255 13.79 -12.02 17.29
N GLU A 256 14.58 -12.61 16.40
CA GLU A 256 15.59 -13.62 16.74
C GLU A 256 16.96 -12.97 17.04
N PRO A 257 17.87 -13.65 17.77
CA PRO A 257 19.19 -13.11 18.08
C PRO A 257 19.97 -12.71 16.82
N LYS A 258 20.39 -11.43 16.74
CA LYS A 258 21.05 -10.82 15.56
C LYS A 258 20.20 -10.79 14.28
N GLY A 259 18.88 -10.99 14.38
CA GLY A 259 17.92 -10.74 13.32
C GLY A 259 17.36 -9.31 13.36
N ALA A 260 16.58 -8.96 12.33
CA ALA A 260 15.85 -7.71 12.26
C ALA A 260 14.54 -7.92 11.48
N VAL A 261 13.53 -7.10 11.76
CA VAL A 261 12.28 -7.08 11.00
C VAL A 261 11.99 -5.64 10.59
N ALA A 262 11.56 -5.43 9.35
CA ALA A 262 11.30 -4.11 8.78
C ALA A 262 10.02 -4.05 7.94
N LEU A 263 9.46 -2.86 7.81
CA LEU A 263 8.46 -2.49 6.80
C LEU A 263 9.14 -1.58 5.76
N VAL A 264 8.92 -1.84 4.48
CA VAL A 264 9.50 -1.09 3.37
C VAL A 264 8.40 -0.53 2.46
N LYS A 265 8.46 0.76 2.14
CA LYS A 265 7.56 1.45 1.20
C LYS A 265 8.41 2.14 0.13
N PRO A 266 8.26 1.76 -1.16
CA PRO A 266 8.76 2.54 -2.28
C PRO A 266 8.26 4.00 -2.25
N LEU A 267 9.17 4.93 -2.50
CA LEU A 267 8.94 6.38 -2.58
C LEU A 267 9.12 6.94 -4.01
N GLU A 268 9.59 6.11 -4.93
CA GLU A 268 9.85 6.49 -6.32
C GLU A 268 8.59 7.03 -7.02
N GLY A 269 8.75 8.07 -7.83
CA GLY A 269 7.64 8.82 -8.44
C GLY A 269 6.92 9.80 -7.51
N LEU A 270 7.12 9.73 -6.17
CA LEU A 270 6.51 10.69 -5.26
C LEU A 270 7.26 12.03 -5.30
N PRO A 271 6.58 13.20 -5.32
CA PRO A 271 7.22 14.49 -5.58
C PRO A 271 7.86 15.08 -4.31
N LEU A 272 8.84 14.38 -3.74
CA LEU A 272 9.45 14.66 -2.43
C LEU A 272 10.53 15.76 -2.43
N LYS A 273 10.87 16.32 -3.59
CA LYS A 273 11.84 17.42 -3.73
C LYS A 273 11.58 18.56 -2.74
N GLY A 274 12.58 18.91 -1.93
CA GLY A 274 12.48 19.94 -0.91
C GLY A 274 11.91 19.46 0.43
N ALA A 275 11.86 18.14 0.68
CA ALA A 275 11.53 17.60 1.98
C ALA A 275 12.49 18.09 3.08
N GLU A 276 11.95 18.57 4.20
CA GLU A 276 12.74 18.93 5.39
C GLU A 276 12.66 17.85 6.48
N ARG A 277 11.61 17.03 6.43
CA ARG A 277 11.19 16.19 7.55
C ARG A 277 10.26 15.06 7.10
N VAL A 278 10.51 13.85 7.59
CA VAL A 278 9.54 12.75 7.57
C VAL A 278 8.80 12.69 8.90
N SER A 279 7.51 12.35 8.87
CA SER A 279 6.67 12.14 10.04
C SER A 279 5.88 10.84 9.91
N LEU A 280 5.57 10.23 11.05
CA LEU A 280 4.66 9.10 11.16
C LEU A 280 4.02 9.08 12.55
N ARG A 281 2.85 8.47 12.66
CA ARG A 281 2.29 8.02 13.95
C ARG A 281 2.74 6.56 14.16
N ILE A 282 3.22 6.24 15.36
CA ILE A 282 3.76 4.91 15.69
C ILE A 282 3.28 4.44 17.06
N ARG A 283 3.06 3.13 17.21
CA ARG A 283 2.75 2.46 18.48
C ARG A 283 3.45 1.11 18.53
N VAL A 284 3.89 0.67 19.71
CA VAL A 284 4.54 -0.64 19.91
C VAL A 284 3.97 -1.35 21.14
N ALA A 285 3.92 -2.68 21.13
CA ALA A 285 3.49 -3.47 22.30
C ALA A 285 4.65 -3.81 23.25
N GLN A 286 5.90 -3.61 22.84
CA GLN A 286 7.11 -3.88 23.61
C GLN A 286 8.15 -2.77 23.38
N PRO A 287 9.05 -2.47 24.33
CA PRO A 287 10.10 -1.45 24.16
C PRO A 287 10.99 -1.69 22.93
N SER A 288 10.89 -0.79 21.95
CA SER A 288 11.57 -0.88 20.65
C SER A 288 12.62 0.22 20.44
N ALA A 289 13.68 -0.15 19.72
CA ALA A 289 14.58 0.76 19.04
C ALA A 289 14.27 0.68 17.54
N ILE A 290 13.51 1.66 17.05
CA ILE A 290 13.09 1.73 15.64
C ILE A 290 14.07 2.61 14.89
N LEU A 291 14.59 2.10 13.78
CA LEU A 291 15.39 2.82 12.80
C LEU A 291 14.47 3.22 11.65
N ILE A 292 14.40 4.52 11.36
CA ILE A 292 13.88 5.05 10.10
C ILE A 292 15.07 5.15 9.15
N ALA A 293 15.01 4.42 8.04
CA ALA A 293 15.99 4.53 6.96
C ALA A 293 15.33 5.12 5.72
N LEU A 294 16.10 5.92 5.00
CA LEU A 294 15.80 6.40 3.66
C LEU A 294 16.88 5.86 2.73
N GLU A 295 16.47 5.25 1.62
CA GLU A 295 17.37 4.78 0.56
C GLU A 295 17.17 5.63 -0.69
N GLU A 296 18.26 5.99 -1.34
CA GLU A 296 18.30 6.78 -2.58
C GLU A 296 18.49 5.89 -3.82
N GLN A 297 18.31 6.46 -5.02
CA GLN A 297 18.35 5.72 -6.29
C GLN A 297 19.72 5.07 -6.57
N ASP A 298 20.81 5.67 -6.10
CA ASP A 298 22.19 5.14 -6.15
C ASP A 298 22.44 4.00 -5.13
N GLY A 299 21.59 3.85 -4.12
CA GLY A 299 21.75 2.93 -2.98
C GLY A 299 22.31 3.59 -1.71
N SER A 300 22.48 4.91 -1.67
CA SER A 300 22.86 5.64 -0.46
C SER A 300 21.79 5.51 0.63
N ASN A 301 22.22 5.27 1.86
CA ASN A 301 21.34 4.88 2.97
C ASN A 301 21.50 5.77 4.18
N TYR A 302 20.46 6.54 4.49
CA TYR A 302 20.42 7.53 5.56
C TYR A 302 19.54 7.06 6.71
N GLN A 303 20.04 7.15 7.94
CA GLN A 303 19.44 6.50 9.11
C GLN A 303 19.17 7.47 10.26
N TYR A 304 17.99 7.34 10.87
CA TYR A 304 17.58 8.02 12.10
C TYR A 304 17.02 7.02 13.11
N MET A 305 17.61 6.94 14.30
CA MET A 305 17.26 5.98 15.35
C MET A 305 16.39 6.64 16.43
N LEU A 306 15.25 6.01 16.76
CA LEU A 306 14.39 6.43 17.87
C LEU A 306 14.04 5.29 18.82
N LYS A 307 13.73 5.65 20.06
CA LYS A 307 13.17 4.75 21.07
C LYS A 307 11.66 4.97 21.17
N VAL A 308 10.90 3.88 21.11
CA VAL A 308 9.44 3.88 21.32
C VAL A 308 9.12 2.97 22.51
N LEU A 309 8.23 3.42 23.38
CA LEU A 309 7.82 2.72 24.59
C LEU A 309 6.30 2.48 24.59
N PRO A 310 5.80 1.31 25.03
CA PRO A 310 4.36 0.98 24.97
C PRO A 310 3.45 1.96 25.72
N GLU A 311 3.94 2.50 26.85
CA GLU A 311 3.24 3.49 27.66
C GLU A 311 3.05 4.85 26.97
N GLU A 312 3.73 5.11 25.84
CA GLU A 312 3.52 6.30 25.02
C GLU A 312 2.27 6.18 24.12
N GLY A 313 1.70 4.97 23.98
CA GLY A 313 0.53 4.72 23.14
C GLY A 313 0.78 5.04 21.67
N TRP A 314 -0.11 5.85 21.06
CA TRP A 314 0.10 6.39 19.72
C TRP A 314 0.93 7.67 19.79
N LYS A 315 2.20 7.58 19.38
CA LYS A 315 3.18 8.67 19.40
C LYS A 315 3.37 9.23 18.00
N LYS A 316 3.23 10.55 17.82
CA LYS A 316 3.70 11.22 16.61
C LYS A 316 5.22 11.35 16.66
N VAL A 317 5.88 10.89 15.61
CA VAL A 317 7.32 11.06 15.37
C VAL A 317 7.48 12.10 14.27
N GLU A 318 8.38 13.04 14.49
CA GLU A 318 8.76 14.06 13.52
C GLU A 318 10.29 14.06 13.45
N ALA A 319 10.85 13.53 12.36
CA ALA A 319 12.29 13.31 12.19
C ALA A 319 12.82 14.25 11.10
N PRO A 320 13.51 15.36 11.45
CA PRO A 320 14.09 16.29 10.48
C PRO A 320 15.18 15.58 9.68
N LEU A 321 15.18 15.73 8.35
CA LEU A 321 16.09 15.00 7.46
C LEU A 321 17.56 15.38 7.72
N VAL A 322 17.81 16.61 8.17
CA VAL A 322 19.13 17.08 8.66
C VAL A 322 19.67 16.34 9.90
N GLN A 323 18.88 15.47 10.54
CA GLN A 323 19.33 14.62 11.66
C GLN A 323 19.63 13.18 11.25
N PHE A 324 19.31 12.79 10.01
CA PHE A 324 19.67 11.49 9.46
C PHE A 324 21.17 11.45 9.18
N LYS A 325 21.76 10.25 9.25
CA LYS A 325 23.20 10.04 9.04
C LYS A 325 23.41 8.93 8.03
N LEU A 326 24.33 9.13 7.09
CA LEU A 326 24.76 8.10 6.16
C LEU A 326 25.24 6.86 6.94
N ALA A 327 24.82 5.68 6.50
CA ALA A 327 25.22 4.41 7.09
C ALA A 327 26.73 4.17 6.92
N LYS A 328 27.36 3.45 7.86
CA LYS A 328 28.83 3.26 7.88
C LYS A 328 29.37 2.42 6.72
N ASP A 329 28.49 1.67 6.10
CA ASP A 329 28.65 0.75 4.99
C ASP A 329 28.04 1.29 3.68
N SER A 330 27.68 2.58 3.65
CA SER A 330 27.12 3.29 2.51
C SER A 330 28.02 4.44 2.05
N THR A 331 27.95 4.81 0.78
CA THR A 331 28.80 5.83 0.14
C THR A 331 27.99 6.67 -0.83
N ASP A 332 27.82 7.95 -0.50
CA ASP A 332 27.11 8.98 -1.28
C ASP A 332 28.13 9.87 -2.03
N GLU A 333 27.75 10.35 -3.21
CA GLU A 333 28.53 11.30 -4.01
C GLU A 333 28.70 12.68 -3.36
N ASN A 334 27.71 13.17 -2.58
CA ASN A 334 27.73 14.53 -2.02
C ASN A 334 27.65 14.62 -0.47
N SER A 335 27.54 13.48 0.21
CA SER A 335 27.42 13.31 1.67
C SER A 335 26.19 14.02 2.29
N LYS A 336 25.10 14.18 1.56
CA LYS A 336 23.85 14.83 2.00
C LYS A 336 22.63 14.22 1.30
N LEU A 337 21.67 13.74 2.09
CA LEU A 337 20.38 13.24 1.62
C LEU A 337 19.73 14.14 0.54
N ASP A 338 19.46 13.58 -0.63
CA ASP A 338 18.84 14.21 -1.78
C ASP A 338 17.38 13.79 -1.94
N THR A 339 16.50 14.71 -1.54
CA THR A 339 15.06 14.50 -1.39
C THR A 339 14.30 14.16 -2.67
N ASP A 340 14.90 14.38 -3.84
CA ASP A 340 14.36 13.99 -5.15
C ASP A 340 14.99 12.73 -5.76
N GLN A 341 15.94 12.10 -5.06
CA GLN A 341 16.46 10.76 -5.37
C GLN A 341 15.89 9.67 -4.43
N LEU A 342 14.93 10.01 -3.56
CA LEU A 342 14.37 9.08 -2.56
C LEU A 342 13.62 7.91 -3.20
N LYS A 343 14.11 6.70 -2.94
CA LYS A 343 13.65 5.44 -3.53
C LYS A 343 12.88 4.57 -2.54
N LEU A 344 13.35 4.41 -1.30
CA LEU A 344 12.67 3.64 -0.25
C LEU A 344 12.58 4.39 1.09
N LEU A 345 11.47 4.18 1.80
CA LEU A 345 11.33 4.37 3.24
C LEU A 345 11.34 3.01 3.94
N ILE A 346 12.18 2.85 4.95
CA ILE A 346 12.35 1.62 5.72
C ILE A 346 12.11 1.90 7.20
N LEU A 347 11.24 1.13 7.85
CA LEU A 347 10.98 1.18 9.29
C LEU A 347 11.40 -0.16 9.92
N LEU A 348 12.57 -0.20 10.56
CA LEU A 348 13.23 -1.43 11.04
C LEU A 348 13.29 -1.47 12.58
N ASP A 349 12.88 -2.57 13.21
CA ASP A 349 13.13 -2.79 14.65
C ASP A 349 14.51 -3.43 14.86
N ALA A 350 15.43 -2.64 15.42
CA ALA A 350 16.82 -3.00 15.69
C ALA A 350 17.03 -3.61 17.10
N SER A 351 15.96 -3.83 17.87
CA SER A 351 16.07 -4.18 19.30
C SER A 351 16.81 -5.49 19.60
N ALA A 352 16.88 -6.42 18.63
CA ALA A 352 17.67 -7.65 18.75
C ALA A 352 19.18 -7.37 18.87
N PHE A 353 19.69 -6.33 18.22
CA PHE A 353 21.09 -5.87 18.38
C PHE A 353 21.33 -5.25 19.76
N MET A 354 20.27 -4.84 20.46
CA MET A 354 20.29 -4.41 21.86
C MET A 354 19.93 -5.55 22.85
N GLY A 355 19.97 -6.81 22.39
CA GLY A 355 19.69 -7.99 23.21
C GLY A 355 18.21 -8.25 23.53
N ARG A 356 17.26 -7.59 22.87
CA ARG A 356 15.82 -7.80 23.08
C ARG A 356 15.19 -8.58 21.93
N THR A 357 14.94 -9.86 22.18
CA THR A 357 14.34 -10.82 21.24
C THR A 357 12.88 -11.13 21.58
N GLY A 358 12.25 -12.05 20.83
CA GLY A 358 10.92 -12.59 21.09
C GLY A 358 9.77 -11.85 20.39
N PRO A 359 8.51 -12.22 20.69
CA PRO A 359 7.31 -11.72 20.03
C PRO A 359 7.10 -10.21 20.19
N ARG A 360 6.69 -9.54 19.11
CA ARG A 360 6.50 -8.10 18.99
C ARG A 360 5.31 -7.72 18.13
N THR A 361 4.70 -6.58 18.45
CA THR A 361 3.73 -5.90 17.57
C THR A 361 4.11 -4.43 17.38
N LEU A 362 4.10 -3.99 16.13
CA LEU A 362 4.27 -2.60 15.68
C LEU A 362 2.97 -2.15 14.98
N TRP A 363 2.57 -0.90 15.19
CA TRP A 363 1.56 -0.23 14.38
C TRP A 363 2.10 1.08 13.81
N VAL A 364 1.71 1.40 12.57
CA VAL A 364 2.06 2.62 11.84
C VAL A 364 0.79 3.26 11.26
N ASP A 365 0.69 4.58 11.35
CA ASP A 365 -0.40 5.43 10.86
C ASP A 365 0.21 6.76 10.32
N GLU A 366 -0.48 7.43 9.39
CA GLU A 366 -0.17 8.76 8.81
C GLU A 366 1.32 9.06 8.58
N VAL A 367 1.90 8.39 7.59
CA VAL A 367 3.27 8.62 7.11
C VAL A 367 3.29 9.78 6.12
N THR A 368 3.99 10.86 6.45
CA THR A 368 4.04 12.09 5.63
C THR A 368 5.45 12.68 5.51
N PHE A 369 5.70 13.43 4.44
CA PHE A 369 6.89 14.28 4.28
C PHE A 369 6.47 15.74 4.16
N LEU A 370 7.04 16.61 5.00
CA LEU A 370 6.87 18.06 4.86
C LEU A 370 7.91 18.57 3.86
N CYS A 371 7.44 19.08 2.72
CA CYS A 371 8.28 19.62 1.66
C CYS A 371 8.07 21.14 1.55
N ARG A 372 9.13 21.94 1.69
CA ARG A 372 9.05 23.38 1.48
C ARG A 372 9.18 23.72 0.01
N SER A 373 8.51 24.79 -0.39
CA SER A 373 8.97 25.54 -1.55
C SER A 373 10.32 26.15 -1.18
N GLN A 374 11.39 25.80 -1.92
CA GLN A 374 12.62 26.59 -1.86
C GLN A 374 12.27 28.01 -2.29
N GLY A 375 12.24 28.94 -1.33
CA GLY A 375 12.06 30.35 -1.63
C GLY A 375 13.19 30.82 -2.53
N LYS A 376 12.88 31.66 -3.52
CA LYS A 376 13.93 32.50 -4.09
C LYS A 376 14.44 33.40 -2.94
N PRO A 377 15.76 33.47 -2.72
CA PRO A 377 16.34 34.33 -1.68
C PRO A 377 16.15 35.81 -2.01
#